data_AF-A0A538RTN5-F1
#
_entry.id   AF-A0A538RTN5-F1
#
_cell.length_a   1.000
_cell.length_b   1.000
_cell.length_c   1.000
_cell.angle_alpha   90.00
_cell.angle_beta   90.00
_cell.angle_gamma   90.00
#
_symmetry.space_group_name_H-M   'P 1'
#
loop_
_entity.id
_entity.type
_entity.pdbx_description
1 polymer ?
#
loop_
_entity_poly.entity_id
_entity_poly.type
_entity_poly.pdbx_seq_one_letter_code
_entity_poly.pdbx_strand_id
1 'polypeptide(L)'
;MTVLEPGPGMGFFTLELARLVGTSGRVVAVDIQPKAIERLKRRAAEARLLHVIDARLTSPDLTGVDDLRGSVDFTLAFAVVHELPDARRFFAEVAAASKPGASILLAEPKGHVKTSEFDSELQAAADKGFKIVDRPSIRRAHAALLRKTLSN
;
A
#
# COMPACT_ATOMS: atom_id res chain seq x y z
N MET A 1 0.63 15.38 0.09
CA MET A 1 0.05 14.05 0.40
C MET A 1 1.11 13.00 0.13
N THR A 2 1.34 12.10 1.07
CA THR A 2 2.25 10.95 0.93
C THR A 2 1.43 9.68 0.79
N VAL A 3 1.65 8.97 -0.32
CA VAL A 3 1.03 7.67 -0.60
C VAL A 3 2.08 6.57 -0.45
N LEU A 4 1.72 5.47 0.22
CA LEU A 4 2.51 4.25 0.26
C LEU A 4 1.87 3.19 -0.66
N GLU A 5 2.69 2.55 -1.49
CA GLU A 5 2.28 1.43 -2.35
C GLU A 5 3.26 0.26 -2.19
N PRO A 6 2.94 -0.73 -1.35
CA PRO A 6 3.66 -1.99 -1.26
C PRO A 6 3.33 -2.87 -2.47
N GLY A 7 4.34 -3.48 -3.09
CA GLY A 7 4.17 -4.36 -4.24
C GLY A 7 3.67 -3.65 -5.51
N PRO A 8 4.33 -2.58 -5.99
CA PRO A 8 3.90 -1.85 -7.18
C PRO A 8 3.97 -2.69 -8.47
N GLY A 9 4.73 -3.79 -8.47
CA GLY A 9 4.85 -4.75 -9.57
C GLY A 9 5.38 -4.14 -10.87
N MET A 10 4.48 -3.81 -11.80
CA MET A 10 4.85 -3.10 -13.04
C MET A 10 4.75 -1.59 -12.93
N GLY A 11 4.17 -1.04 -11.86
CA GLY A 11 3.94 0.39 -11.66
C GLY A 11 2.65 0.91 -12.28
N PHE A 12 1.66 0.06 -12.55
CA PHE A 12 0.39 0.53 -13.14
C PHE A 12 -0.33 1.51 -12.21
N PHE A 13 -0.47 1.17 -10.94
CA PHE A 13 -1.09 2.08 -9.97
C PHE A 13 -0.12 3.18 -9.56
N THR A 14 1.17 2.90 -9.37
CA THR A 14 2.17 3.92 -9.01
C THR A 14 2.15 5.15 -9.90
N LEU A 15 2.07 4.96 -11.24
CA LEU A 15 2.05 6.09 -12.18
C LEU A 15 0.76 6.90 -12.06
N GLU A 16 -0.39 6.25 -11.87
CA GLU A 16 -1.67 6.95 -11.68
C GLU A 16 -1.73 7.64 -10.32
N LEU A 17 -1.27 7.00 -9.25
CA LEU A 17 -1.09 7.61 -7.93
C LEU A 17 -0.19 8.84 -8.01
N ALA A 18 0.92 8.76 -8.74
CA ALA A 18 1.84 9.87 -8.94
C ALA A 18 1.18 11.07 -9.65
N ARG A 19 0.29 10.82 -10.60
CA ARG A 19 -0.53 11.88 -11.22
C ARG A 19 -1.53 12.47 -10.23
N LEU A 20 -2.20 11.63 -9.44
CA LEU A 20 -3.23 12.05 -8.49
C LEU A 20 -2.68 12.88 -7.33
N VAL A 21 -1.50 12.54 -6.79
CA VAL A 21 -0.90 13.30 -5.69
C VAL A 21 -0.36 14.66 -6.11
N GLY A 22 -0.14 14.87 -7.42
CA GLY A 22 0.37 16.11 -8.00
C GLY A 22 1.82 16.42 -7.59
N THR A 23 2.32 17.59 -8.00
CA THR A 23 3.73 17.98 -7.83
C THR A 23 4.16 18.24 -6.39
N SER A 24 3.21 18.55 -5.49
CA SER A 24 3.45 18.66 -4.04
C SER A 24 3.29 17.34 -3.29
N GLY A 25 2.99 16.26 -4.02
CA GLY A 25 2.77 14.93 -3.49
C GLY A 25 4.00 14.04 -3.57
N ARG A 26 3.89 12.86 -2.98
CA ARG A 26 4.91 11.81 -3.05
C ARG A 26 4.25 10.44 -3.03
N VAL A 27 4.71 9.54 -3.89
CA VAL A 27 4.38 8.11 -3.85
C VAL A 27 5.64 7.35 -3.47
N VAL A 28 5.59 6.65 -2.34
CA VAL A 28 6.64 5.71 -1.94
C VAL A 28 6.20 4.32 -2.34
N ALA A 29 6.91 3.73 -3.29
CA ALA A 29 6.61 2.41 -3.85
C ALA A 29 7.71 1.43 -3.44
N VAL A 30 7.34 0.36 -2.74
CA VAL A 30 8.31 -0.59 -2.15
C VAL A 30 8.09 -1.99 -2.70
N ASP A 31 9.16 -2.66 -3.12
CA ASP A 31 9.10 -4.02 -3.66
C ASP A 31 10.35 -4.81 -3.27
N ILE A 32 10.23 -6.14 -3.10
CA ILE A 32 11.37 -7.02 -2.83
C ILE A 32 12.12 -7.42 -4.10
N GLN A 33 11.53 -7.21 -5.27
CA GLN A 33 12.06 -7.65 -6.55
C GLN A 33 12.84 -6.51 -7.24
N PRO A 34 14.17 -6.61 -7.40
CA PRO A 34 14.96 -5.56 -8.05
C PRO A 34 14.47 -5.21 -9.46
N LYS A 35 14.08 -6.23 -10.23
CA LYS A 35 13.55 -6.06 -11.59
C LYS A 35 12.24 -5.27 -11.64
N ALA A 36 11.40 -5.37 -10.61
CA ALA A 36 10.17 -4.59 -10.51
C ALA A 36 10.49 -3.11 -10.31
N ILE A 37 11.42 -2.80 -9.39
CA ILE A 37 11.88 -1.44 -9.12
C ILE A 37 12.56 -0.79 -10.32
N GLU A 38 13.47 -1.50 -11.00
CA GLU A 38 14.13 -1.00 -12.21
C GLU A 38 13.11 -0.66 -13.31
N ARG A 39 12.13 -1.53 -13.52
CA ARG A 39 11.07 -1.32 -14.51
C ARG A 39 10.16 -0.16 -14.12
N LEU A 40 9.77 -0.04 -12.86
CA LEU A 40 8.98 1.08 -12.36
C LEU A 40 9.73 2.40 -12.60
N LYS A 41 11.02 2.48 -12.25
CA LYS A 41 11.85 3.67 -12.47
C LYS A 41 11.92 4.06 -13.95
N ARG A 42 12.09 3.08 -14.85
CA ARG A 42 12.09 3.33 -16.30
C ARG A 42 10.76 3.92 -16.77
N ARG A 43 9.63 3.30 -16.41
CA ARG A 43 8.29 3.79 -16.80
C ARG A 43 7.98 5.16 -16.19
N ALA A 44 8.42 5.40 -14.95
CA ALA A 44 8.29 6.70 -14.30
C ALA A 44 9.10 7.78 -15.02
N ALA A 45 10.29 7.45 -15.53
CA ALA A 45 11.11 8.36 -16.33
C ALA A 45 10.42 8.71 -17.66
N GLU A 46 9.94 7.70 -18.38
CA GLU A 46 9.18 7.84 -19.64
C GLU A 46 7.93 8.71 -19.44
N ALA A 47 7.24 8.55 -18.30
CA ALA A 47 6.07 9.34 -17.94
C ALA A 47 6.39 10.72 -17.31
N ARG A 48 7.67 11.06 -17.11
CA ARG A 48 8.14 12.28 -16.42
C ARG A 48 7.65 12.43 -14.97
N LEU A 49 7.48 11.30 -14.28
CA LEU A 49 6.96 11.22 -12.90
C LEU A 49 8.02 10.89 -11.84
N LEU A 50 9.30 10.76 -12.20
CA LEU A 50 10.38 10.46 -11.24
C LEU A 50 10.47 11.44 -10.06
N HIS A 51 10.08 12.70 -10.27
CA HIS A 51 10.15 13.73 -9.23
C HIS A 51 9.15 13.53 -8.07
N VAL A 52 8.11 12.72 -8.27
CA VAL A 52 7.09 12.40 -7.24
C VAL A 52 7.12 10.94 -6.79
N ILE A 53 7.90 10.07 -7.45
CA ILE A 53 7.97 8.64 -7.14
C ILE A 53 9.30 8.31 -6.46
N ASP A 54 9.20 7.78 -5.24
CA ASP A 54 10.30 7.16 -4.51
C ASP A 54 10.16 5.64 -4.57
N ALA A 55 10.88 5.01 -5.50
CA ALA A 55 10.87 3.57 -5.74
C ALA A 55 12.02 2.87 -4.99
N ARG A 56 11.68 2.03 -4.01
CA ARG A 56 12.61 1.42 -3.06
C ARG A 56 12.61 -0.11 -3.17
N LEU A 57 13.81 -0.68 -3.18
CA LEU A 57 14.00 -2.11 -2.97
C LEU A 57 13.98 -2.39 -1.47
N THR A 58 13.22 -3.39 -1.03
CA THR A 58 13.14 -3.82 0.37
C THR A 58 13.43 -5.32 0.52
N SER A 59 13.46 -5.82 1.76
CA SER A 59 13.63 -7.24 2.07
C SER A 59 12.27 -7.91 2.39
N PRO A 60 12.15 -9.24 2.31
CA PRO A 60 10.92 -9.96 2.67
C PRO A 60 10.45 -9.70 4.11
N ASP A 61 11.39 -9.36 4.98
CA ASP A 61 11.12 -9.11 6.40
C ASP A 61 10.73 -7.66 6.69
N LEU A 62 10.97 -6.70 5.80
CA LEU A 62 10.76 -5.28 6.11
C LEU A 62 10.01 -4.61 4.97
N THR A 63 9.05 -3.75 5.27
CA THR A 63 8.44 -2.90 4.22
C THR A 63 9.36 -1.75 3.78
N GLY A 64 10.40 -1.44 4.57
CA GLY A 64 11.36 -0.38 4.23
C GLY A 64 10.79 1.04 4.38
N VAL A 65 9.90 1.23 5.35
CA VAL A 65 9.13 2.47 5.58
C VAL A 65 9.34 3.12 6.95
N ASP A 66 10.37 2.74 7.70
CA ASP A 66 10.62 3.27 9.05
C ASP A 66 10.82 4.79 9.07
N ASP A 67 11.41 5.35 8.01
CA ASP A 67 11.58 6.79 7.80
C ASP A 67 10.24 7.52 7.55
N LEU A 68 9.16 6.79 7.28
CA LEU A 68 7.83 7.34 7.00
C LEU A 68 6.94 7.42 8.25
N ARG A 69 7.46 7.16 9.45
CA ARG A 69 6.69 7.18 10.70
C ARG A 69 5.78 8.41 10.82
N GLY A 70 4.48 8.18 10.97
CA GLY A 70 3.47 9.23 11.12
C GLY A 70 3.36 10.22 9.95
N SER A 71 3.80 9.85 8.74
CA SER A 71 3.85 10.74 7.57
C SER A 71 2.94 10.33 6.41
N VAL A 72 2.48 9.07 6.36
CA VAL A 72 1.66 8.53 5.27
C VAL A 72 0.20 8.94 5.43
N ASP A 73 -0.37 9.52 4.37
CA ASP A 73 -1.77 9.94 4.31
C ASP A 73 -2.69 8.82 3.78
N PHE A 74 -2.16 7.99 2.86
CA PHE A 74 -2.90 6.91 2.22
C PHE A 74 -1.99 5.74 1.86
N THR A 75 -2.49 4.51 1.98
CA THR A 75 -1.82 3.30 1.51
C THR A 75 -2.70 2.58 0.50
N LEU A 76 -2.13 2.24 -0.66
CA LEU A 76 -2.74 1.30 -1.60
C LEU A 76 -2.11 -0.08 -1.37
N ALA A 77 -2.86 -1.01 -0.79
CA ALA A 77 -2.46 -2.41 -0.65
C ALA A 77 -3.31 -3.23 -1.62
N PHE A 78 -2.80 -3.44 -2.84
CA PHE A 78 -3.54 -4.08 -3.92
C PHE A 78 -2.83 -5.35 -4.38
N ALA A 79 -3.45 -6.51 -4.15
CA ALA A 79 -2.92 -7.83 -4.50
C ALA A 79 -1.52 -8.06 -3.92
N VAL A 80 -1.32 -7.77 -2.63
CA VAL A 80 0.01 -7.82 -2.00
C VAL A 80 0.00 -8.47 -0.63
N VAL A 81 -1.05 -8.31 0.18
CA VAL A 81 -1.01 -8.74 1.60
C VAL A 81 -1.02 -10.26 1.69
N HIS A 82 -1.77 -10.93 0.81
CA HIS A 82 -1.81 -12.39 0.71
C HIS A 82 -0.47 -13.03 0.29
N GLU A 83 0.46 -12.27 -0.32
CA GLU A 83 1.78 -12.76 -0.67
C GLU A 83 2.77 -12.70 0.51
N LEU A 84 2.43 -11.94 1.56
CA LEU A 84 3.32 -11.72 2.70
C LEU A 84 3.21 -12.87 3.71
N PRO A 85 4.32 -13.28 4.33
CA PRO A 85 4.32 -14.34 5.34
C PRO A 85 3.57 -13.94 6.63
N ASP A 86 3.46 -12.64 6.91
CA ASP A 86 2.82 -12.12 8.12
C ASP A 86 2.07 -10.80 7.86
N ALA A 87 0.76 -10.90 7.64
CA ALA A 87 -0.12 -9.75 7.48
C ALA A 87 -0.17 -8.85 8.74
N ARG A 88 -0.02 -9.41 9.95
CA ARG A 88 -0.05 -8.62 11.20
C ARG A 88 1.19 -7.74 11.31
N ARG A 89 2.35 -8.25 10.91
CA ARG A 89 3.58 -7.45 10.82
C ARG A 89 3.42 -6.34 9.80
N PHE A 90 2.93 -6.66 8.60
CA PHE A 90 2.65 -5.67 7.57
C PHE A 90 1.76 -4.52 8.10
N PHE A 91 0.61 -4.83 8.69
CA PHE A 91 -0.28 -3.80 9.21
C PHE A 91 0.30 -3.05 10.41
N ALA A 92 1.23 -3.63 11.18
CA ALA A 92 1.94 -2.91 12.24
C ALA A 92 2.88 -1.84 11.66
N GLU A 93 3.63 -2.16 10.61
CA GLU A 93 4.52 -1.23 9.92
C GLU A 93 3.73 -0.13 9.21
N VAL A 94 2.64 -0.49 8.51
CA VAL A 94 1.74 0.47 7.88
C VAL A 94 1.07 1.37 8.94
N ALA A 95 0.65 0.82 10.08
CA ALA A 95 0.13 1.62 11.19
C ALA A 95 1.18 2.61 11.71
N ALA A 96 2.43 2.20 11.89
CA ALA A 96 3.50 3.09 12.34
C ALA A 96 3.78 4.23 11.34
N ALA A 97 3.77 3.94 10.04
CA ALA A 97 3.96 4.92 8.97
C ALA A 97 2.76 5.89 8.82
N SER A 98 1.55 5.41 9.12
CA SER A 98 0.31 6.16 8.91
C SER A 98 0.13 7.33 9.88
N LYS A 99 -0.27 8.49 9.35
CA LYS A 99 -0.84 9.59 10.15
C LYS A 99 -2.14 9.16 10.84
N PRO A 100 -2.52 9.79 11.96
CA PRO A 100 -3.87 9.63 12.50
C PRO A 100 -4.92 10.00 11.43
N GLY A 101 -5.92 9.14 11.22
CA GLY A 101 -6.94 9.33 10.19
C GLY A 101 -6.55 8.92 8.77
N ALA A 102 -5.31 8.46 8.54
CA ALA A 102 -4.88 7.93 7.23
C ALA A 102 -5.75 6.76 6.77
N SER A 103 -5.89 6.61 5.46
CA SER A 103 -6.73 5.56 4.87
C SER A 103 -5.91 4.48 4.17
N ILE A 104 -6.44 3.25 4.14
CA ILE A 104 -5.88 2.15 3.35
C ILE A 104 -6.97 1.64 2.41
N LEU A 105 -6.68 1.56 1.12
CA LEU A 105 -7.47 0.72 0.23
C LEU A 105 -6.81 -0.66 0.17
N LEU A 106 -7.44 -1.63 0.82
CA LEU A 106 -7.03 -3.04 0.75
C LEU A 106 -7.87 -3.73 -0.31
N ALA A 107 -7.23 -4.37 -1.28
CA ALA A 107 -7.93 -5.11 -2.33
C ALA A 107 -7.18 -6.38 -2.71
N GLU A 108 -7.91 -7.50 -2.80
CA GLU A 108 -7.33 -8.82 -3.05
C GLU A 108 -8.05 -9.58 -4.18
N PRO A 109 -7.34 -10.34 -5.03
CA PRO A 109 -7.90 -10.97 -6.22
C PRO A 109 -8.88 -12.10 -5.87
N LYS A 110 -10.14 -11.94 -6.29
CA LYS A 110 -11.18 -12.98 -6.16
C LYS A 110 -10.77 -14.24 -6.91
N GLY A 111 -10.95 -15.39 -6.26
CA GLY A 111 -10.63 -16.71 -6.81
C GLY A 111 -9.19 -17.16 -6.55
N HIS A 112 -8.30 -16.24 -6.19
CA HIS A 112 -6.98 -16.57 -5.64
C HIS A 112 -7.00 -16.45 -4.11
N VAL A 113 -7.56 -15.36 -3.59
CA VAL A 113 -7.82 -15.16 -2.15
C VAL A 113 -9.28 -15.50 -1.86
N LYS A 114 -9.51 -16.36 -0.87
CA LYS A 114 -10.86 -16.69 -0.37
C LYS A 114 -11.38 -15.57 0.53
N THR A 115 -12.70 -15.45 0.64
CA THR A 115 -13.33 -14.49 1.56
C THR A 115 -12.81 -14.61 3.00
N SER A 116 -12.61 -15.83 3.51
CA SER A 116 -12.10 -16.06 4.86
C SER A 116 -10.64 -15.61 5.07
N GLU A 117 -9.82 -15.69 4.02
CA GLU A 117 -8.43 -15.21 4.05
C GLU A 117 -8.43 -13.68 4.07
N PHE A 118 -9.24 -13.07 3.21
CA PHE A 118 -9.45 -11.61 3.21
C PHE A 118 -10.01 -11.10 4.55
N ASP A 119 -10.95 -11.81 5.16
CA ASP A 119 -11.48 -11.45 6.48
C ASP A 119 -10.40 -11.56 7.58
N SER A 120 -9.45 -12.50 7.44
CA SER A 120 -8.31 -12.62 8.35
C SER A 120 -7.34 -11.44 8.22
N GLU A 121 -7.11 -10.95 7.00
CA GLU A 121 -6.33 -9.73 6.76
C GLU A 121 -7.01 -8.49 7.34
N LEU A 122 -8.34 -8.38 7.20
CA LEU A 122 -9.11 -7.30 7.81
C LEU A 122 -9.05 -7.34 9.33
N GLN A 123 -9.07 -8.53 9.93
CA GLN A 123 -8.86 -8.68 11.37
C GLN A 123 -7.44 -8.28 11.77
N ALA A 124 -6.43 -8.67 11.00
CA ALA A 124 -5.04 -8.25 11.25
C ALA A 124 -4.87 -6.73 11.18
N ALA A 125 -5.56 -6.05 10.26
CA ALA A 125 -5.61 -4.59 10.21
C ALA A 125 -6.35 -4.00 11.43
N ALA A 126 -7.48 -4.59 11.83
CA ALA A 126 -8.23 -4.17 13.01
C ALA A 126 -7.41 -4.24 14.30
N ASP A 127 -6.64 -5.33 14.48
CA ASP A 127 -5.71 -5.53 15.60
C ASP A 127 -4.62 -4.42 15.67
N LYS A 128 -4.41 -3.65 14.59
CA LYS A 128 -3.46 -2.54 14.48
C LYS A 128 -4.11 -1.15 14.43
N GLY A 129 -5.38 -1.06 14.81
CA GLY A 129 -6.08 0.22 14.95
C GLY A 129 -6.64 0.76 13.63
N PHE A 130 -6.90 -0.11 12.66
CA PHE A 130 -7.66 0.26 11.47
C PHE A 130 -9.13 -0.16 11.60
N LYS A 131 -10.05 0.68 11.15
CA LYS A 131 -11.48 0.33 11.04
C LYS A 131 -11.93 0.37 9.59
N ILE A 132 -12.84 -0.53 9.23
CA ILE A 132 -13.51 -0.48 7.93
C ILE A 132 -14.42 0.75 7.91
N VAL A 133 -14.31 1.57 6.88
CA VAL A 133 -15.19 2.73 6.65
C VAL A 133 -16.02 2.60 5.38
N ASP A 134 -15.60 1.76 4.43
CA ASP A 134 -16.37 1.45 3.22
C ASP A 134 -15.96 0.09 2.61
N ARG A 135 -16.80 -0.47 1.73
CA ARG A 135 -16.58 -1.72 0.99
C ARG A 135 -16.81 -1.45 -0.51
N PRO A 136 -15.86 -0.77 -1.20
CA PRO A 136 -16.04 -0.42 -2.60
C PRO A 136 -16.12 -1.68 -3.48
N SER A 137 -16.93 -1.62 -4.54
CA SER A 137 -17.01 -2.70 -5.52
C SER A 137 -15.88 -2.55 -6.54
N ILE A 138 -14.91 -3.46 -6.51
CA ILE A 138 -13.84 -3.54 -7.51
C ILE A 138 -13.99 -4.85 -8.28
N ARG A 139 -14.04 -4.76 -9.61
CA ARG A 139 -14.23 -5.92 -10.49
C ARG A 139 -13.13 -6.95 -10.23
N ARG A 140 -13.52 -8.20 -9.94
CA ARG A 140 -12.62 -9.33 -9.62
C ARG A 140 -11.75 -9.14 -8.37
N ALA A 141 -12.09 -8.23 -7.45
CA ALA A 141 -11.42 -8.13 -6.17
C ALA A 141 -12.39 -8.15 -4.98
N HIS A 142 -11.92 -8.69 -3.85
CA HIS A 142 -12.39 -8.31 -2.52
C HIS A 142 -11.80 -6.94 -2.21
N ALA A 143 -12.56 -6.03 -1.59
CA ALA A 143 -12.03 -4.71 -1.26
C ALA A 143 -12.66 -4.13 0.00
N ALA A 144 -11.85 -3.35 0.72
CA ALA A 144 -12.27 -2.56 1.87
C ALA A 144 -11.47 -1.26 1.92
N LEU A 145 -12.15 -0.16 2.23
CA LEU A 145 -11.51 1.08 2.62
C LEU A 145 -11.41 1.09 4.14
N LEU A 146 -10.19 1.22 4.65
CA LEU A 146 -9.89 1.27 6.07
C LEU A 146 -9.46 2.69 6.47
N ARG A 147 -9.60 3.01 7.75
CA ARG A 147 -9.11 4.26 8.34
C ARG A 147 -8.42 3.99 9.67
N LYS A 148 -7.24 4.57 9.86
CA LYS A 148 -6.53 4.54 11.14
C LYS A 148 -7.32 5.33 12.18
N THR A 149 -7.65 4.70 13.30
CA THR A 149 -8.30 5.38 14.42
C THR A 149 -7.29 6.29 15.12
N LEU A 150 -7.78 7.38 15.72
CA LEU A 150 -6.97 8.15 16.65
C LEU A 150 -6.64 7.23 17.82
N SER A 151 -5.36 7.13 18.19
CA SER A 151 -5.00 6.57 19.49
C SER A 151 -5.59 7.51 20.55
N ASN A 152 -6.40 6.98 21.46
CA ASN A 152 -6.82 7.72 22.66
C ASN A 152 -5.61 8.03 23.54
#